data_AF-A0AAD9NZ60-F1
#
_entry.id   AF-A0AAD9NZ60-F1
#
_cell.length_a   1.000
_cell.length_b   1.000
_cell.length_c   1.000
_cell.angle_alpha   90.00
_cell.angle_beta   90.00
_cell.angle_gamma   90.00
#
_symmetry.space_group_name_H-M   'P 1'
#
loop_
_entity.id
_entity.type
_entity.pdbx_description
1 polymer ?
#
loop_
_entity_poly.entity_id
_entity_poly.type
_entity_poly.pdbx_seq_one_letter_code
_entity_poly.pdbx_strand_id
1 'polypeptide(L)'
;MVRSYKRKTERGKYGDGQFGQVRRAVREGIPLLKASKQFVVPARTLRRHRDNAVISPEKVEKALYEHIKEMERRMYGLTTLDVRRLAYEIAVKTRMNNPLNETTKMACKDSAIHTESSVEYG
;
A
#
# COMPACT_ATOMS: atom_id res chain seq x y z
N MET A 1 -30.63 -12.15 10.86
CA MET A 1 -29.97 -13.14 11.74
C MET A 1 -28.47 -13.17 11.41
N VAL A 2 -27.60 -12.71 12.31
CA VAL A 2 -26.14 -12.63 12.05
C VAL A 2 -25.53 -14.03 12.16
N ARG A 3 -24.89 -14.53 11.09
CA ARG A 3 -24.19 -15.84 11.11
C ARG A 3 -22.90 -15.75 11.93
N SER A 4 -22.86 -16.39 13.09
CA SER A 4 -21.66 -16.55 13.92
C SER A 4 -20.78 -17.71 13.42
N TYR A 5 -20.10 -17.52 12.29
CA TYR A 5 -19.19 -18.52 11.75
C TYR A 5 -17.90 -18.63 12.59
N LYS A 6 -17.69 -19.79 13.22
CA LYS A 6 -16.40 -20.17 13.84
C LYS A 6 -15.62 -21.09 12.89
N ARG A 7 -14.38 -20.73 12.56
CA ARG A 7 -13.50 -21.54 11.70
C ARG A 7 -13.14 -22.87 12.38
N LYS A 8 -13.02 -23.93 11.58
CA LYS A 8 -12.71 -25.29 12.03
C LYS A 8 -11.23 -25.68 11.88
N THR A 9 -10.43 -24.92 11.13
CA THR A 9 -9.06 -25.29 10.77
C THR A 9 -8.05 -24.23 11.16
N GLU A 10 -6.86 -24.68 11.57
CA GLU A 10 -5.70 -23.83 11.86
C GLU A 10 -4.90 -23.47 10.58
N ARG A 11 -5.34 -23.93 9.40
CA ARG A 11 -4.65 -23.70 8.14
C ARG A 11 -4.56 -22.20 7.84
N GLY A 12 -3.34 -21.71 7.67
CA GLY A 12 -3.06 -20.31 7.38
C GLY A 12 -2.99 -19.41 8.62
N LYS A 13 -3.10 -19.97 9.83
CA LYS A 13 -2.63 -19.31 11.04
C LYS A 13 -1.12 -19.50 11.12
N TYR A 14 -0.43 -18.38 11.05
CA TYR A 14 1.00 -18.27 11.30
C TYR A 14 1.15 -17.49 12.60
N GLY A 15 2.18 -17.77 13.39
CA GLY A 15 2.38 -17.11 14.68
C GLY A 15 2.42 -15.59 14.53
N ASP A 16 1.83 -14.88 15.49
CA ASP A 16 1.80 -13.41 15.47
C ASP A 16 3.24 -12.87 15.35
N GLY A 17 3.48 -12.10 14.30
CA GLY A 17 4.82 -11.54 13.99
C GLY A 17 5.72 -12.38 13.08
N GLN A 18 5.41 -13.64 12.74
CA GLN A 18 6.22 -14.44 11.80
C GLN A 18 6.39 -13.74 10.44
N PHE A 19 5.31 -13.18 9.90
CA PHE A 19 5.39 -12.43 8.64
C PHE A 19 6.18 -11.12 8.75
N GLY A 20 6.23 -10.51 9.93
CA GLY A 20 7.09 -9.34 10.17
C GLY A 20 8.56 -9.70 10.01
N GLN A 21 8.97 -10.81 10.61
CA GLN A 21 10.33 -11.36 10.49
C GLN A 21 10.65 -11.77 9.05
N VAL A 22 9.72 -12.48 8.38
CA VAL A 22 9.88 -12.84 6.96
C VAL A 22 10.03 -11.60 6.08
N ARG A 23 9.23 -10.55 6.31
CA ARG A 23 9.34 -9.28 5.55
C ARG A 23 10.69 -8.59 5.77
N ARG A 24 11.22 -8.61 6.99
CA ARG A 24 12.55 -8.05 7.30
C ARG A 24 13.64 -8.86 6.58
N ALA A 25 13.64 -10.19 6.71
CA ALA A 25 14.57 -11.09 6.04
C ALA A 25 14.57 -10.91 4.51
N VAL A 26 13.40 -10.76 3.88
CA VAL A 26 13.30 -10.51 2.43
C VAL A 26 13.87 -9.14 2.04
N ARG A 27 13.70 -8.09 2.87
CA ARG A 27 14.35 -6.78 2.64
C ARG A 27 15.86 -6.85 2.77
N GLU A 28 16.37 -7.67 3.68
CA GLU A 28 17.81 -7.94 3.86
C GLU A 28 18.41 -8.76 2.70
N GLY A 29 17.60 -9.16 1.71
CA GLY A 29 18.04 -9.83 0.50
C GLY A 29 17.89 -11.35 0.52
N ILE A 30 17.23 -11.93 1.53
CA ILE A 30 17.01 -13.38 1.59
C ILE A 30 15.96 -13.80 0.54
N PRO A 31 16.25 -14.78 -0.34
CA PRO A 31 15.30 -15.22 -1.34
C PRO A 31 14.11 -15.96 -0.70
N LEU A 32 12.92 -15.85 -1.32
CA LEU A 32 11.65 -16.40 -0.80
C LEU A 32 11.70 -17.91 -0.49
N LEU A 33 12.45 -18.69 -1.28
CA LEU A 33 12.62 -20.12 -1.04
C LEU A 33 13.44 -20.40 0.23
N LYS A 34 14.45 -19.57 0.52
CA LYS A 34 15.26 -19.68 1.73
C LYS A 34 14.48 -19.23 2.96
N ALA A 35 13.74 -18.12 2.84
CA ALA A 35 12.83 -17.66 3.89
C ALA A 35 11.72 -18.70 4.18
N SER A 36 11.19 -19.38 3.15
CA SER A 36 10.19 -20.43 3.32
C SER A 36 10.67 -21.57 4.22
N LYS A 37 11.92 -22.00 4.02
CA LYS A 37 12.55 -23.05 4.86
C LYS A 37 12.81 -22.56 6.27
N GLN A 38 13.29 -21.33 6.44
CA GLN A 38 13.65 -20.76 7.75
C GLN A 38 12.42 -20.50 8.64
N PHE A 39 11.32 -20.00 8.08
CA PHE A 39 10.15 -19.59 8.86
C PHE A 39 8.99 -20.58 8.80
N VAL A 40 9.15 -21.73 8.15
CA VAL A 40 8.12 -22.77 7.99
C VAL A 40 6.82 -22.20 7.39
N VAL A 41 6.97 -21.22 6.48
CA VAL A 41 5.85 -20.64 5.71
C VAL A 41 6.01 -21.06 4.25
N PRO A 42 5.00 -21.65 3.59
CA PRO A 42 5.11 -22.05 2.20
C PRO A 42 5.48 -20.88 1.28
N ALA A 43 6.43 -21.08 0.38
CA ALA A 43 6.88 -20.06 -0.58
C ALA A 43 5.72 -19.48 -1.42
N ARG A 44 4.70 -20.29 -1.73
CA ARG A 44 3.49 -19.83 -2.43
C ARG A 44 2.69 -18.82 -1.61
N THR A 45 2.57 -19.04 -0.30
CA THR A 45 1.95 -18.09 0.62
C THR A 45 2.75 -16.78 0.65
N LEU A 46 4.07 -16.88 0.77
CA LEU A 46 4.96 -15.70 0.76
C LEU A 46 4.86 -14.89 -0.55
N ARG A 47 4.85 -15.57 -1.71
CA ARG A 47 4.61 -14.93 -3.01
C ARG A 47 3.27 -14.21 -3.04
N ARG A 48 2.20 -14.87 -2.62
CA ARG A 48 0.87 -14.25 -2.55
C ARG A 48 0.87 -12.98 -1.68
N HIS A 49 1.52 -13.00 -0.52
CA HIS A 49 1.60 -11.80 0.35
C HIS A 49 2.49 -10.69 -0.21
N ARG A 50 3.49 -11.02 -1.05
CA ARG A 50 4.31 -10.05 -1.76
C ARG A 50 3.53 -9.42 -2.91
N ASP A 51 2.88 -10.26 -3.71
CA ASP A 51 2.21 -9.85 -4.94
C ASP A 51 0.87 -9.13 -4.63
N ASN A 52 0.20 -9.52 -3.54
CA ASN A 52 -0.99 -8.84 -3.01
C ASN A 52 -0.64 -7.84 -1.90
N ALA A 53 0.60 -7.37 -1.82
CA ALA A 53 0.96 -6.33 -0.87
C ALA A 53 0.20 -5.06 -1.24
N VAL A 54 -0.95 -4.85 -0.61
CA VAL A 54 -1.68 -3.58 -0.65
C VAL A 54 -0.73 -2.54 -0.06
N ILE A 55 -0.30 -1.60 -0.90
CA ILE A 55 0.56 -0.50 -0.46
C ILE A 55 -0.30 0.40 0.41
N SER A 56 0.22 0.71 1.61
CA SER A 56 -0.44 1.60 2.55
C SER A 56 -0.64 2.98 1.90
N PRO A 57 -1.81 3.63 2.05
CA PRO A 57 -2.04 4.99 1.55
C PRO A 57 -0.95 5.96 2.03
N GLU A 58 -0.48 5.83 3.27
CA GLU A 58 0.59 6.66 3.85
C GLU A 58 1.89 6.66 3.00
N LYS A 59 2.23 5.51 2.40
CA LYS A 59 3.43 5.41 1.56
C LYS A 59 3.27 6.13 0.23
N VAL A 60 2.05 6.14 -0.29
CA VAL A 60 1.70 6.83 -1.54
C VAL A 60 1.73 8.32 -1.31
N GLU A 61 1.13 8.78 -0.22
CA GLU A 61 1.13 10.19 0.19
C GLU A 61 2.56 10.71 0.41
N LYS A 62 3.40 9.93 1.08
CA LYS A 62 4.81 10.30 1.27
C LYS A 62 5.57 10.43 -0.05
N ALA A 63 5.39 9.47 -0.97
CA ALA A 63 6.04 9.52 -2.28
C ALA A 63 5.55 10.73 -3.11
N LEU A 64 4.25 11.06 -3.03
CA LEU A 64 3.67 12.22 -3.69
C LEU A 64 4.23 13.53 -3.09
N TYR A 65 4.32 13.62 -1.77
CA TYR A 65 4.89 14.77 -1.05
C TYR A 65 6.36 15.01 -1.41
N GLU A 66 7.19 13.96 -1.40
CA GLU A 66 8.61 14.05 -1.76
C GLU A 66 8.78 14.55 -3.21
N HIS A 67 7.93 14.09 -4.12
CA HIS A 67 7.96 14.52 -5.51
C HIS A 67 7.52 15.98 -5.69
N ILE A 68 6.46 16.42 -5.02
CA ILE A 68 6.02 17.83 -5.05
C ILE A 68 7.15 18.74 -4.53
N LYS A 69 7.77 18.37 -3.41
CA LYS A 69 8.89 19.11 -2.83
C LYS A 69 10.10 19.21 -3.76
N GLU A 70 10.38 18.17 -4.55
CA GLU A 70 11.42 18.18 -5.57
C GLU A 70 11.07 19.12 -6.74
N MET A 71 9.80 19.13 -7.17
CA MET A 71 9.31 20.00 -8.24
C MET A 71 9.32 21.47 -7.83
N GLU A 72 8.94 21.77 -6.59
CA GLU A 72 9.03 23.12 -6.00
C GLU A 72 10.48 23.62 -5.96
N ARG A 73 11.43 22.77 -5.53
CA ARG A 73 12.86 23.11 -5.53
C ARG A 73 13.40 23.45 -6.92
N ARG A 74 12.84 22.84 -7.95
CA ARG A 74 13.18 23.08 -9.36
C ARG A 74 12.39 24.25 -9.97
N MET A 75 11.60 24.96 -9.15
CA MET A 75 10.72 26.07 -9.54
C MET A 75 9.68 25.69 -10.60
N TYR A 76 9.26 24.44 -10.63
CA TYR A 76 8.10 24.02 -11.41
C TYR A 76 6.82 24.26 -10.60
N GLY A 77 5.97 25.16 -11.08
CA GLY A 77 4.62 25.33 -10.55
C GLY A 77 3.75 24.13 -10.95
N LEU A 78 3.34 23.33 -9.98
CA LEU A 78 2.38 22.24 -10.22
C LEU A 78 0.96 22.74 -10.02
N THR A 79 0.10 22.49 -11.00
CA THR A 79 -1.33 22.74 -10.84
C THR A 79 -2.00 21.58 -10.09
N THR A 80 -3.20 21.80 -9.56
CA THR A 80 -4.00 20.75 -8.91
C THR A 80 -4.31 19.57 -9.84
N LEU A 81 -4.34 19.80 -11.17
CA LEU A 81 -4.48 18.74 -12.17
C LEU A 81 -3.23 17.87 -12.28
N ASP A 82 -2.05 18.48 -12.22
CA ASP A 82 -0.79 17.76 -12.33
C ASP A 82 -0.56 16.89 -11.10
N VAL A 83 -0.90 17.39 -9.90
CA VAL A 83 -0.86 16.59 -8.66
C VAL A 83 -1.78 15.36 -8.77
N ARG A 84 -2.97 15.50 -9.36
CA ARG A 84 -3.91 14.36 -9.54
C ARG A 84 -3.42 13.34 -10.57
N ARG A 85 -2.74 13.80 -11.62
CA ARG A 85 -2.09 12.91 -12.60
C ARG A 85 -0.92 12.16 -11.96
N LEU A 86 -0.09 12.86 -11.18
CA LEU A 86 1.02 12.26 -10.44
C LEU A 86 0.54 11.20 -9.44
N ALA A 87 -0.53 11.49 -8.69
CA ALA A 87 -1.14 10.52 -7.79
C ALA A 87 -1.64 9.26 -8.52
N TYR A 88 -2.27 9.43 -9.70
CA TYR A 88 -2.66 8.31 -10.56
C TYR A 88 -1.46 7.50 -11.03
N GLU A 89 -0.40 8.15 -11.52
CA GLU A 89 0.80 7.48 -11.99
C GLU A 89 1.50 6.69 -10.88
N ILE A 90 1.61 7.27 -9.68
CA ILE A 90 2.17 6.59 -8.51
C ILE A 90 1.31 5.36 -8.18
N ALA A 91 -0.02 5.48 -8.19
CA ALA A 91 -0.92 4.35 -7.93
C ALA A 91 -0.78 3.21 -8.96
N VAL A 92 -0.65 3.54 -10.24
CA VAL A 92 -0.43 2.54 -11.31
C VAL A 92 0.93 1.88 -11.16
N LYS A 93 2.01 2.65 -10.94
CA LYS A 93 3.37 2.11 -10.73
C LYS A 93 3.44 1.19 -9.51
N THR A 94 2.71 1.53 -8.46
CA THR A 94 2.64 0.76 -7.22
C THR A 94 1.71 -0.45 -7.32
N ARG A 95 1.03 -0.69 -8.45
CA ARG A 95 0.05 -1.76 -8.63
C ARG A 95 -1.03 -1.76 -7.55
N MET A 96 -1.40 -0.58 -7.05
CA MET A 96 -2.58 -0.49 -6.21
C MET A 96 -3.80 -0.82 -7.06
N ASN A 97 -4.61 -1.77 -6.61
CA ASN A 97 -5.89 -2.11 -7.22
C ASN A 97 -6.88 -0.98 -6.88
N ASN A 98 -6.69 0.17 -7.50
CA ASN A 98 -7.44 1.40 -7.24
C ASN A 98 -8.56 1.52 -8.31
N PRO A 99 -9.82 1.83 -7.95
CA PRO A 99 -10.89 2.15 -8.91
C PRO A 99 -10.65 3.52 -9.60
N LEU A 100 -9.46 3.73 -10.14
CA LEU A 100 -9.13 4.92 -10.91
C LEU A 100 -9.67 4.78 -12.33
N ASN A 101 -10.21 5.87 -12.85
CA ASN A 101 -10.78 5.90 -14.18
C ASN A 101 -9.66 5.78 -15.23
N GLU A 102 -9.53 4.60 -15.86
CA GLU A 102 -8.53 4.29 -16.88
C GLU A 102 -8.64 5.20 -18.13
N THR A 103 -9.84 5.72 -18.40
CA THR A 103 -10.10 6.61 -19.55
C THR A 103 -9.50 7.99 -19.36
N THR A 104 -9.51 8.52 -18.14
CA THR A 104 -9.04 9.89 -17.84
C THR A 104 -7.64 9.94 -17.22
N LYS A 105 -7.08 8.80 -16.78
CA LYS A 105 -5.75 8.69 -16.16
C LYS A 105 -5.52 9.72 -15.04
N MET A 106 -6.56 9.94 -14.24
CA MET A 106 -6.62 10.98 -13.20
C MET A 106 -7.20 10.39 -11.92
N ALA A 107 -6.68 10.86 -10.78
CA ALA A 107 -7.29 10.61 -9.48
C ALA A 107 -8.63 11.38 -9.36
N CYS A 108 -9.70 10.70 -8.92
CA CYS A 108 -11.02 11.31 -8.77
C CYS A 108 -10.95 12.55 -7.86
N LYS A 109 -11.83 13.53 -8.10
CA LYS A 109 -11.88 14.83 -7.41
C LYS A 109 -11.90 14.70 -5.87
N ASP A 110 -12.44 13.60 -5.36
CA ASP A 110 -12.66 13.35 -3.92
C ASP A 110 -11.54 12.51 -3.25
N SER A 111 -10.43 12.24 -3.95
CA SER A 111 -9.26 11.53 -3.37
C SER A 111 -8.28 12.43 -2.63
N ALA A 112 -8.61 13.70 -2.45
CA ALA A 112 -7.87 14.62 -1.60
C ALA A 112 -8.57 14.73 -0.24
N ILE A 113 -7.98 14.06 0.75
CA ILE A 113 -7.97 14.50 2.15
C ILE A 113 -9.31 14.28 2.91
N HIS A 114 -9.46 13.13 3.59
CA HIS A 114 -10.24 13.11 4.82
C HIS A 114 -9.36 13.71 5.93
N THR A 115 -9.24 15.04 5.93
CA THR A 115 -8.87 15.74 7.17
C THR A 115 -10.09 15.64 8.04
N GLU A 116 -10.01 14.79 9.06
CA GLU A 116 -10.80 14.95 10.27
C GLU A 116 -10.56 16.38 10.76
N SER A 117 -11.44 17.29 10.35
CA SER A 117 -11.59 18.60 10.96
C SER A 117 -12.29 18.38 12.31
N SER A 118 -11.58 17.76 13.25
CA SER A 118 -11.87 17.89 14.67
C SER A 118 -11.34 19.25 15.11
N VAL A 119 -12.05 20.30 14.69
CA VAL A 119 -12.01 21.58 15.37
C VAL A 119 -13.12 21.50 16.40
N GLU A 120 -12.75 21.04 17.60
CA GLU A 120 -13.53 21.33 18.80
C GLU A 120 -13.51 22.85 18.99
N TYR A 121 -14.68 23.48 18.81
CA TYR A 121 -14.98 24.75 19.46
C TYR A 121 -15.74 24.41 20.75
N GLY A 122 -15.38 25.13 21.81
CA GLY A 122 -15.73 24.83 23.21
C GLY A 122 -17.19 24.99 23.60
#